data_AF-R6R2K4-F1
#
_entry.id   AF-R6R2K4-F1
#
_cell.length_a   1.000
_cell.length_b   1.000
_cell.length_c   1.000
_cell.angle_alpha   90.00
_cell.angle_beta   90.00
_cell.angle_gamma   90.00
#
_symmetry.space_group_name_H-M   'P 1'
#
loop_
_entity.id
_entity.type
_entity.pdbx_description
1 polymer ?
#
loop_
_entity_poly.entity_id
_entity_poly.type
_entity_poly.pdbx_seq_one_letter_code
_entity_poly.pdbx_strand_id
1 'polypeptide(L)' 'MYKIGDFSKMSKTTIKALRYYEKEGLLKPAFIDQDTSYRYY' A
#
# COMPACT_ATOMS: atom_id res chain seq x y z
N MET A 1 -9.45 1.38 6.15
CA MET A 1 -8.39 1.23 5.13
C MET A 1 -7.12 0.84 5.84
N TYR A 2 -6.30 -0.04 5.26
CA TYR A 2 -5.17 -0.66 5.94
C TYR A 2 -3.88 0.06 5.58
N LYS A 3 -2.98 0.22 6.55
CA LYS A 3 -1.63 0.70 6.22
C LYS A 3 -0.94 -0.37 5.37
N ILE A 4 0.02 0.02 4.54
CA ILE A 4 0.78 -0.92 3.69
C ILE A 4 1.37 -2.12 4.47
N GLY A 5 1.73 -1.91 5.74
CA GLY A 5 2.21 -2.98 6.63
C GLY A 5 1.12 -3.97 7.05
N ASP A 6 -0.10 -3.49 7.34
CA ASP A 6 -1.23 -4.35 7.69
C ASP A 6 -1.73 -5.11 6.46
N PHE A 7 -1.79 -4.42 5.31
CA PHE A 7 -2.12 -5.04 4.03
C PHE A 7 -1.12 -6.13 3.64
N SER A 8 0.17 -5.90 3.87
CA SER A 8 1.24 -6.89 3.66
C SER A 8 1.02 -8.16 4.48
N LYS A 9 0.62 -8.03 5.75
CA LYS A 9 0.30 -9.18 6.61
C LYS A 9 -0.95 -9.93 6.14
N MET A 10 -2.01 -9.22 5.78
CA MET A 10 -3.28 -9.81 5.33
C MET A 10 -3.14 -10.55 4.00
N SER A 11 -2.45 -9.92 3.03
CA SER A 11 -2.23 -10.48 1.68
C SER A 11 -1.09 -11.50 1.62
N LYS A 12 -0.40 -11.77 2.74
CA LYS A 12 0.83 -12.58 2.81
C LYS A 12 1.87 -12.17 1.77
N THR A 13 1.87 -10.89 1.39
CA THR A 13 2.71 -10.34 0.33
C THR A 13 3.67 -9.34 0.96
N THR A 14 4.91 -9.28 0.50
CA THR A 14 5.90 -8.36 1.08
C THR A 14 5.58 -6.90 0.73
N ILE A 15 5.92 -5.96 1.62
CA ILE A 15 5.85 -4.52 1.34
C ILE A 15 6.60 -4.16 0.05
N LYS A 16 7.70 -4.86 -0.25
CA LYS A 16 8.50 -4.64 -1.46
C LYS A 16 7.73 -4.98 -2.73
N ALA A 17 6.97 -6.08 -2.72
CA ALA A 17 6.09 -6.45 -3.83
C ALA A 17 4.91 -5.48 -3.98
N LEU A 18 4.31 -5.00 -2.88
CA LEU A 18 3.26 -3.98 -2.95
C LEU A 18 3.75 -2.68 -3.57
N ARG A 19 4.95 -2.21 -3.20
CA ARG A 19 5.60 -1.04 -3.82
C ARG A 19 5.93 -1.27 -5.29
N TYR A 20 6.30 -2.49 -5.66
CA TYR A 20 6.51 -2.86 -7.06
C TYR A 20 5.19 -2.75 -7.83
N TYR A 21 4.09 -3.29 -7.30
CA TYR A 21 2.77 -3.16 -7.92
C TYR A 21 2.27 -1.71 -7.99
N GLU A 22 2.58 -0.88 -7.00
CA GLU A 22 2.30 0.57 -7.05
C GLU A 22 3.09 1.25 -8.17
N LYS A 23 4.38 0.92 -8.31
CA LYS A 23 5.25 1.45 -9.36
C LYS A 23 4.80 1.03 -10.77
N GLU A 24 4.41 -0.23 -10.94
CA GLU A 24 3.87 -0.75 -12.20
C GLU A 24 2.41 -0.30 -12.46
N GLY A 25 1.78 0.39 -11.50
CA GLY A 25 0.40 0.87 -11.61
C GLY A 25 -0.68 -0.21 -11.46
N LEU A 26 -0.28 -1.43 -11.07
CA LEU A 26 -1.16 -2.58 -10.81
C LEU A 26 -1.95 -2.43 -9.50
N LEU A 27 -1.37 -1.79 -8.49
CA LEU A 27 -1.99 -1.60 -7.18
C LEU A 27 -1.73 -0.19 -6.66
N LYS A 28 -2.73 0.68 -6.70
CA LYS A 28 -2.62 2.05 -6.19
C LYS A 28 -3.20 2.13 -4.78
N PRO A 29 -2.64 2.97 -3.89
CA PRO A 29 -3.28 3.25 -2.61
C PRO A 29 -4.67 3.82 -2.86
N ALA A 30 -5.66 3.30 -2.14
CA ALA A 30 -7.04 3.75 -2.25
C ALA A 30 -7.23 5.14 -1.62
N PHE A 31 -6.38 5.51 -0.65
CA PHE A 31 -6.38 6.83 -0.04
C PHE A 31 -4.97 7.25 0.34
N ILE A 32 -4.66 8.52 0.09
CA ILE A 32 -3.44 9.15 0.52
C ILE A 32 -3.87 10.27 1.46
N ASP A 33 -3.52 10.12 2.72
CA ASP A 33 -3.70 11.19 3.70
C ASP A 33 -2.73 12.33 3.32
N GLN A 34 -3.26 13.51 3.02
CA GLN A 34 -2.47 14.67 2.60
C GLN A 34 -1.74 15.33 3.77
N ASP A 35 -2.24 15.19 4.99
CA ASP A 35 -1.67 15.81 6.18
C ASP A 35 -0.46 15.01 6.68
N THR A 36 -0.50 13.68 6.54
CA THR A 36 0.56 12.80 7.05
C THR A 36 1.33 12.06 5.95
N SER A 37 0.93 12.19 4.69
CA SER A 37 1.45 11.42 3.54
C SER A 37 1.37 9.90 3.73
N TYR A 38 0.52 9.42 4.64
CA TYR A 38 0.30 8.00 4.82
C TYR A 38 -0.55 7.44 3.67
N ARG A 39 -0.04 6.35 3.10
CA ARG A 39 -0.73 5.57 2.07
C ARG A 39 -1.56 4.49 2.71
N TYR A 40 -2.84 4.51 2.40
CA TYR A 40 -3.80 3.51 2.82
C TYR A 40 -4.18 2.67 1.62
N TYR A 41 -3.98 1.37 1.79
CA TYR A 41 -4.33 0.32 0.85
C TYR A 41 -5.64 -0.37 1.29
#